data_AF-A0A0F9XG15-F1
#
_entry.id   AF-A0A0F9XG15-F1
#
_cell.length_a   1.000
_cell.length_b   1.000
_cell.length_c   1.000
_cell.angle_alpha   90.00
_cell.angle_beta   90.00
_cell.angle_gamma   90.00
#
_symmetry.space_group_name_H-M   'P 1'
#
loop_
_entity.id
_entity.type
_entity.pdbx_description
1 polymer ?
#
loop_
_entity_poly.entity_id
_entity_poly.type
_entity_poly.pdbx_seq_one_letter_code
_entity_poly.pdbx_strand_id
1 'polypeptide(L)'
;MSEFNKLYHEYITKGKSCKEIAKDIGMSASGLYKKLAKLRIRKVKGSFVSGKNHHQWKGGRVIKNGYIRVYSPEHPYRDYDRYVAAHHLIMEKKIGRYILKGEEVHHINGDKLNNNIDNLFLSTKREHAALHQQLQCIGKELYKRGIIGFNNKIGQYYIK
;
A
#
# COMPACT_ATOMS: atom_id res chain seq x y z
N MET A 1 7.67 -31.21 -34.07
CA MET A 1 7.45 -30.82 -32.66
C MET A 1 5.97 -30.97 -32.34
N SER A 2 5.57 -31.73 -31.31
CA SER A 2 4.14 -31.97 -31.05
C SER A 2 3.40 -30.69 -30.68
N GLU A 3 2.11 -30.62 -30.99
CA GLU A 3 1.27 -29.46 -30.67
C GLU A 3 1.26 -29.14 -29.16
N PHE A 4 1.28 -30.18 -28.32
CA PHE A 4 1.43 -30.05 -26.87
C PHE A 4 2.72 -29.32 -26.49
N ASN A 5 3.88 -29.74 -27.05
CA ASN A 5 5.18 -29.13 -26.74
C ASN A 5 5.24 -27.66 -27.16
N LYS A 6 4.64 -27.31 -28.31
CA LYS A 6 4.57 -25.92 -28.79
C LYS A 6 3.71 -25.04 -27.87
N LEU A 7 2.51 -25.49 -27.52
CA LEU A 7 1.60 -24.73 -26.64
C LEU A 7 2.12 -24.63 -25.21
N TYR A 8 2.71 -25.70 -24.69
CA TYR A 8 3.35 -25.70 -23.37
C TYR A 8 4.49 -24.68 -23.31
N HIS A 9 5.39 -24.67 -24.30
CA HIS A 9 6.51 -23.75 -24.35
C HIS A 9 6.07 -22.28 -24.46
N GLU A 10 5.13 -21.96 -25.35
CA GLU A 10 4.66 -20.57 -25.52
C GLU A 10 3.85 -20.07 -24.30
N TYR A 11 2.99 -20.91 -23.72
CA TYR A 11 2.08 -20.53 -22.64
C TYR A 11 2.71 -20.60 -21.23
N ILE A 12 3.51 -21.63 -20.97
CA ILE A 12 4.14 -21.86 -19.66
C ILE A 12 5.56 -21.28 -19.64
N THR A 13 6.42 -21.63 -20.59
CA THR A 13 7.85 -21.24 -20.56
C THR A 13 8.08 -19.78 -20.95
N LYS A 14 7.44 -19.30 -22.02
CA LYS A 14 7.57 -17.90 -22.48
C LYS A 14 6.57 -16.94 -21.82
N GLY A 15 5.58 -17.45 -21.09
CA GLY A 15 4.61 -16.64 -20.36
C GLY A 15 3.69 -15.76 -21.23
N LYS A 16 3.55 -16.06 -22.53
CA LYS A 16 2.63 -15.33 -23.40
C LYS A 16 1.19 -15.47 -22.90
N SER A 17 0.40 -14.41 -23.06
CA SER A 17 -1.02 -14.46 -22.74
C SER A 17 -1.79 -15.35 -23.72
N CYS A 18 -2.92 -15.93 -23.28
CA CYS A 18 -3.81 -16.66 -24.18
C CYS A 18 -4.26 -15.81 -25.38
N LYS A 19 -4.34 -14.48 -25.22
CA LYS A 19 -4.77 -13.58 -26.30
C LYS A 19 -3.71 -13.47 -27.40
N GLU A 20 -2.43 -13.37 -27.02
CA GLU A 20 -1.31 -13.33 -27.96
C GLU A 20 -1.15 -14.67 -28.68
N ILE A 21 -1.15 -15.78 -27.93
CA ILE A 21 -1.03 -17.12 -28.51
C ILE A 21 -2.19 -17.40 -29.47
N ALA A 22 -3.42 -17.02 -29.09
CA ALA A 22 -4.59 -17.21 -29.93
C ALA A 22 -4.51 -16.40 -31.24
N LYS A 23 -3.95 -15.18 -31.20
CA LYS A 23 -3.68 -14.37 -32.40
C LYS A 23 -2.64 -15.03 -33.30
N ASP A 24 -1.53 -15.50 -32.74
CA ASP A 24 -0.42 -16.13 -33.48
C ASP A 24 -0.86 -17.40 -34.24
N ILE A 25 -1.86 -18.12 -33.71
CA ILE A 25 -2.36 -19.37 -34.29
C ILE A 25 -3.74 -19.21 -34.96
N GLY A 26 -4.24 -17.98 -35.12
CA GLY A 26 -5.47 -17.68 -35.84
C GLY A 26 -6.75 -18.22 -35.19
N MET A 27 -6.83 -18.28 -33.85
CA MET A 27 -8.02 -18.74 -33.13
C MET A 27 -8.53 -17.73 -32.12
N SER A 28 -9.75 -17.94 -31.62
CA SER A 28 -10.28 -17.13 -30.52
C SER A 28 -9.62 -17.52 -29.18
N ALA A 29 -9.44 -16.54 -28.29
CA ALA A 29 -8.88 -16.79 -26.95
C ALA A 29 -9.69 -17.86 -26.19
N SER A 30 -11.03 -17.85 -26.33
CA SER A 30 -11.93 -18.86 -25.76
C SER A 30 -11.69 -20.26 -26.34
N GLY A 31 -11.42 -20.37 -27.64
CA GLY A 31 -11.05 -21.63 -28.28
C GLY A 31 -9.73 -22.17 -27.75
N LEU A 32 -8.74 -21.29 -27.55
CA LEU A 32 -7.46 -21.67 -26.95
C LEU A 32 -7.63 -22.14 -25.50
N TYR A 33 -8.45 -21.48 -24.67
CA TYR A 33 -8.72 -21.92 -23.30
C TYR A 33 -9.27 -23.36 -23.23
N LYS A 34 -10.25 -23.68 -24.09
CA LYS A 34 -10.79 -25.05 -24.18
C LYS A 34 -9.71 -26.05 -24.59
N LYS A 35 -8.82 -25.66 -25.53
CA LYS A 35 -7.72 -26.50 -26.01
C LYS A 35 -6.66 -26.76 -24.94
N LEU A 36 -6.22 -25.73 -24.22
CA LEU A 36 -5.29 -25.85 -23.09
C LEU A 36 -5.87 -26.75 -21.98
N ALA A 37 -7.16 -26.61 -21.68
CA ALA A 37 -7.86 -27.46 -20.71
C ALA A 37 -7.89 -28.93 -21.14
N LYS A 38 -8.21 -29.22 -22.42
CA LYS A 38 -8.20 -30.59 -22.99
C LYS A 38 -6.81 -31.22 -22.91
N LEU A 39 -5.76 -30.44 -23.13
CA LEU A 39 -4.36 -30.85 -23.02
C LEU A 39 -3.83 -30.86 -21.57
N ARG A 40 -4.66 -30.51 -20.58
CA ARG A 40 -4.29 -30.41 -19.15
C ARG A 40 -3.13 -29.43 -18.88
N ILE A 41 -2.91 -28.47 -19.77
CA ILE A 41 -1.90 -27.42 -19.61
C ILE A 41 -2.49 -26.35 -18.69
N ARG A 42 -2.17 -26.43 -17.39
CA ARG A 42 -2.56 -25.43 -16.40
C ARG A 42 -1.45 -24.40 -16.23
N LYS A 43 -1.84 -23.12 -16.16
CA LYS A 43 -0.91 -22.04 -15.83
C LYS A 43 -0.34 -22.29 -14.44
N VAL A 44 0.99 -22.20 -14.30
CA VAL A 44 1.62 -22.18 -12.98
C VAL A 44 1.08 -20.97 -12.21
N LYS A 45 0.69 -21.15 -10.94
CA LYS A 45 0.32 -20.04 -10.05
C LYS A 45 1.54 -19.12 -9.92
N GLY A 46 1.64 -18.08 -10.77
CA GLY A 46 2.89 -17.29 -10.80
C GLY A 46 3.06 -16.20 -11.85
N SER A 47 2.09 -15.89 -12.71
CA SER A 47 2.21 -14.71 -13.60
C SER A 47 0.94 -13.90 -13.65
N PHE A 48 0.60 -13.32 -12.50
CA PHE A 48 -0.18 -12.08 -12.50
C PHE A 48 0.79 -10.96 -12.83
N VAL A 49 0.40 -10.12 -13.79
CA VAL A 49 1.11 -8.88 -14.04
C VAL A 49 1.11 -8.10 -12.72
N SER A 50 2.28 -7.75 -12.20
CA SER A 50 2.41 -7.10 -10.89
C SER A 50 3.33 -5.89 -11.00
N GLY A 51 3.29 -5.02 -10.01
CA GLY A 51 4.05 -3.77 -10.05
C GLY A 51 3.60 -2.86 -11.20
N LYS A 52 4.57 -2.16 -11.79
CA LYS A 52 4.35 -1.17 -12.86
C LYS A 52 3.59 -1.66 -14.10
N ASN A 53 3.57 -2.97 -14.33
CA ASN A 53 2.91 -3.55 -15.50
C ASN A 53 1.42 -3.83 -15.24
N HIS A 54 0.97 -3.82 -13.98
CA HIS A 54 -0.43 -4.10 -13.65
C HIS A 54 -1.33 -2.91 -14.04
N HIS A 55 -2.46 -3.15 -14.69
CA HIS A 55 -3.33 -2.07 -15.19
C HIS A 55 -3.92 -1.17 -14.08
N GLN A 56 -3.97 -1.65 -12.83
CA GLN A 56 -4.37 -0.84 -11.67
C GLN A 56 -3.18 -0.17 -10.96
N TRP A 57 -1.99 -0.20 -11.55
CA TRP A 57 -0.79 0.41 -10.96
C TRP A 57 -0.91 1.94 -10.92
N LYS A 58 -1.10 2.48 -9.72
CA LYS A 58 -1.19 3.93 -9.48
C LYS A 58 0.17 4.49 -9.04
N GLY A 59 1.19 4.29 -9.86
CA GLY A 59 2.55 4.79 -9.58
C GLY A 59 3.19 4.18 -8.32
N GLY A 60 2.72 3.02 -7.87
CA GLY A 60 3.21 2.35 -6.66
C GLY A 60 2.76 3.02 -5.36
N ARG A 61 1.68 3.83 -5.40
CA ARG A 61 1.09 4.42 -4.21
C ARG A 61 -0.25 3.76 -3.88
N VAL A 62 -0.44 3.41 -2.62
CA VAL A 62 -1.69 2.85 -2.10
C VAL A 62 -2.04 3.51 -0.77
N ILE A 63 -3.32 3.60 -0.45
CA ILE A 63 -3.77 4.00 0.89
C ILE A 63 -4.18 2.73 1.64
N LYS A 64 -3.57 2.50 2.80
CA LYS A 64 -3.87 1.34 3.67
C LYS A 64 -3.84 1.80 5.12
N ASN A 65 -4.88 1.49 5.90
CA ASN A 65 -5.03 1.88 7.30
C ASN A 65 -4.91 3.40 7.55
N GLY A 66 -5.37 4.22 6.59
CA GLY A 66 -5.29 5.68 6.64
C GLY A 66 -3.93 6.27 6.26
N TYR A 67 -2.94 5.46 5.93
CA TYR A 67 -1.61 5.93 5.53
C TYR A 67 -1.37 5.74 4.03
N ILE A 68 -0.69 6.71 3.42
CA ILE A 68 -0.10 6.53 2.09
C ILE A 68 1.11 5.60 2.22
N ARG A 69 1.17 4.56 1.39
CA ARG A 69 2.31 3.66 1.27
C ARG A 69 2.88 3.72 -0.13
N VAL A 70 4.20 3.61 -0.24
CA VAL A 70 4.96 3.71 -1.49
C VAL A 70 5.72 2.42 -1.72
N TYR A 71 5.56 1.85 -2.91
CA TYR A 71 6.26 0.65 -3.34
C TYR A 71 7.76 0.91 -3.38
N SER A 72 8.48 0.21 -2.51
CA SER A 72 9.90 0.40 -2.24
C SER A 72 10.55 -0.99 -2.08
N PRO A 73 10.73 -1.75 -3.18
CA PRO A 73 11.13 -3.16 -3.14
C PRO A 73 12.53 -3.39 -2.57
N GLU A 74 13.40 -2.40 -2.68
CA GLU A 74 14.77 -2.46 -2.16
C GLU A 74 14.90 -1.89 -0.74
N HIS A 75 13.83 -1.33 -0.17
CA HIS A 75 13.90 -0.75 1.16
C HIS A 75 14.07 -1.86 2.23
N PRO A 76 15.03 -1.75 3.15
CA PRO A 76 15.31 -2.80 4.13
C PRO A 76 14.13 -3.04 5.08
N TYR A 77 13.36 -2.01 5.39
CA TYR A 77 12.20 -2.06 6.31
C TYR A 77 10.84 -2.03 5.58
N ARG A 78 10.78 -2.49 4.34
CA ARG A 78 9.51 -2.66 3.62
C ARG A 78 8.63 -3.75 4.26
N ASP A 79 7.33 -3.66 4.06
CA ASP A 79 6.40 -4.74 4.40
C ASP A 79 6.52 -5.93 3.43
N TYR A 80 5.77 -7.01 3.71
CA TYR A 80 5.72 -8.20 2.87
C TYR A 80 5.33 -7.90 1.41
N ASP A 81 4.47 -6.90 1.19
CA ASP A 81 4.02 -6.46 -0.12
C ASP A 81 5.02 -5.51 -0.82
N ARG A 82 6.19 -5.28 -0.19
CA ARG A 82 7.26 -4.39 -0.65
C ARG A 82 6.90 -2.90 -0.61
N TYR A 83 6.08 -2.47 0.33
CA TYR A 83 5.73 -1.06 0.54
C TYR A 83 6.29 -0.51 1.85
N VAL A 84 6.56 0.79 1.87
CA VAL A 84 6.94 1.56 3.07
C VAL A 84 5.94 2.71 3.24
N ALA A 85 5.67 3.12 4.47
CA ALA A 85 4.80 4.27 4.70
C ALA A 85 5.45 5.58 4.22
N ALA A 86 4.70 6.46 3.57
CA ALA A 86 5.24 7.68 2.97
C ALA A 86 5.89 8.62 4.00
N HIS A 87 5.29 8.78 5.19
CA HIS A 87 5.88 9.57 6.27
C HIS A 87 7.21 9.00 6.77
N HIS A 88 7.43 7.67 6.73
CA HIS A 88 8.74 7.11 7.04
C HIS A 88 9.77 7.58 6.02
N LEU A 89 9.52 7.38 4.73
CA LEU A 89 10.46 7.76 3.67
C LEU A 89 10.82 9.25 3.71
N ILE A 90 9.85 10.12 4.00
CA ILE A 90 10.07 11.57 4.11
C ILE A 90 10.92 11.90 5.34
N MET A 91 10.62 11.29 6.49
CA MET A 91 11.40 11.50 7.71
C MET A 91 12.81 10.92 7.60
N GLU A 92 12.99 9.73 7.02
CA GLU A 92 14.29 9.10 6.77
C GLU A 92 15.18 9.97 5.89
N LYS A 93 14.60 10.55 4.83
CA LYS A 93 15.29 11.53 3.99
C LYS A 93 15.71 12.77 4.76
N LYS A 94 14.88 13.24 5.70
CA LYS A 94 15.18 14.41 6.55
C LYS A 94 16.32 14.14 7.54
N ILE A 95 16.35 12.97 8.18
CA ILE A 95 17.34 12.63 9.21
C ILE A 95 18.62 11.97 8.65
N GLY A 96 18.61 11.58 7.37
CA GLY A 96 19.77 10.98 6.70
C GLY A 96 20.06 9.52 7.11
N ARG A 97 19.10 8.84 7.72
CA ARG A 97 19.17 7.42 8.11
C ARG A 97 17.79 6.78 8.12
N TYR A 98 17.74 5.45 8.19
CA TYR A 98 16.49 4.74 8.39
C TYR A 98 15.89 4.99 9.79
N ILE A 99 14.57 4.88 9.89
CA ILE A 99 13.86 4.88 11.17
C ILE A 99 14.15 3.53 11.86
N LEU A 100 14.59 3.61 13.10
CA LEU A 100 15.01 2.46 13.89
C LEU A 100 13.83 1.80 14.58
N LYS A 101 14.05 0.54 15.00
CA LYS A 101 13.07 -0.18 15.80
C LYS A 101 12.83 0.56 17.12
N GLY A 102 11.57 0.93 17.37
CA GLY A 102 11.16 1.66 18.58
C GLY A 102 10.95 3.15 18.36
N GLU A 103 11.29 3.66 17.17
CA GLU A 103 10.92 4.99 16.70
C GLU A 103 9.58 4.93 15.92
N GLU A 104 8.80 6.01 16.02
CA GLU A 104 7.53 6.23 15.34
C GLU A 104 7.48 7.68 14.83
N VAL A 105 6.83 7.90 13.69
CA VAL A 105 6.56 9.25 13.19
C VAL A 105 5.15 9.65 13.60
N HIS A 106 5.05 10.74 14.35
CA HIS A 106 3.80 11.36 14.74
C HIS A 106 3.33 12.38 13.70
N HIS A 107 2.05 12.34 13.34
CA HIS A 107 1.39 13.39 12.55
C HIS A 107 0.80 14.44 13.49
N ILE A 108 1.39 15.64 13.50
CA ILE A 108 1.08 16.71 14.47
C ILE A 108 -0.40 17.13 14.37
N ASN A 109 -0.92 17.30 13.15
CA ASN A 109 -2.31 17.67 12.93
C ASN A 109 -3.31 16.48 12.98
N GLY A 110 -2.84 15.25 13.23
CA GLY A 110 -3.65 14.04 13.23
C GLY A 110 -4.07 13.52 11.85
N ASP A 111 -3.80 14.23 10.76
CA ASP A 111 -4.07 13.78 9.40
C ASP A 111 -2.91 12.91 8.87
N LYS A 112 -3.17 11.60 8.82
CA LYS A 112 -2.25 10.57 8.34
C LYS A 112 -1.89 10.69 6.85
N LEU A 113 -2.65 11.46 6.07
CA LEU A 113 -2.39 11.72 4.65
C LEU A 113 -1.53 12.97 4.44
N ASN A 114 -1.47 13.88 5.41
CA ASN A 114 -0.60 15.05 5.39
C ASN A 114 0.83 14.67 5.77
N ASN A 115 1.66 14.37 4.77
CA ASN A 115 3.05 13.98 4.96
C ASN A 115 4.04 15.15 4.74
N ASN A 116 3.60 16.41 4.86
CA ASN A 116 4.52 17.55 4.87
C ASN A 116 5.49 17.41 6.04
N ILE A 117 6.79 17.64 5.82
CA ILE A 117 7.80 17.38 6.86
C ILE A 117 7.54 18.19 8.14
N ASP A 118 7.02 19.41 8.02
CA ASP A 118 6.67 20.26 9.17
C ASP A 118 5.47 19.74 9.98
N ASN A 119 4.70 18.78 9.43
CA ASN A 119 3.62 18.08 10.11
C ASN A 119 4.08 16.73 10.73
N LEU A 120 5.34 16.35 10.56
CA LEU A 120 5.88 15.08 11.01
C LEU A 120 6.88 15.29 12.16
N PHE A 121 6.75 14.48 13.20
CA PHE A 121 7.67 14.50 14.33
C PHE A 121 8.18 13.08 14.61
N LEU A 122 9.50 12.89 14.66
CA LEU A 122 10.09 11.60 15.04
C LEU A 122 10.13 11.49 16.56
N SER A 123 9.56 10.41 17.09
CA SER A 123 9.49 10.16 18.52
C SER A 123 9.75 8.69 18.81
N THR A 124 10.06 8.35 20.06
CA THR A 124 9.97 6.98 20.55
C THR A 124 8.51 6.55 20.71
N LYS A 125 8.25 5.24 20.78
CA LYS A 125 6.91 4.71 21.11
C LYS A 125 6.29 5.31 22.39
N ARG A 126 7.12 5.49 23.42
CA ARG A 126 6.67 6.03 24.70
C ARG A 126 6.26 7.50 24.56
N GLU A 127 7.09 8.28 23.87
CA GLU A 127 6.80 9.68 23.59
C GLU A 127 5.57 9.83 22.70
N HIS A 128 5.41 8.99 21.67
CA HIS A 128 4.24 9.02 20.80
C HIS A 128 2.93 8.81 21.58
N ALA A 129 2.91 7.83 22.50
CA ALA A 129 1.77 7.63 23.40
C ALA A 129 1.53 8.84 24.33
N ALA A 130 2.61 9.44 24.84
CA ALA A 130 2.53 10.64 25.68
C ALA A 130 1.98 11.86 24.90
N LEU A 131 2.35 12.04 23.63
CA LEU A 131 1.83 13.12 22.78
C LEU A 131 0.30 13.01 22.62
N HIS A 132 -0.23 11.81 22.40
CA HIS A 132 -1.69 11.59 22.36
C HIS A 132 -2.36 11.91 23.69
N GLN A 133 -1.74 11.54 24.81
CA GLN A 133 -2.24 11.88 26.13
C GLN A 133 -2.22 13.40 26.38
N GLN A 134 -1.15 14.09 25.99
CA GLN A 134 -1.05 15.55 26.10
C GLN A 134 -2.17 16.24 25.34
N LEU A 135 -2.46 15.81 24.11
CA LEU A 135 -3.56 16.36 23.31
C LEU A 135 -4.92 16.17 24.00
N GLN A 136 -5.16 15.00 24.61
CA GLN A 136 -6.39 14.76 25.39
C GLN A 136 -6.48 15.66 26.63
N CYS A 137 -5.37 15.87 27.34
CA CYS A 137 -5.33 16.78 28.50
C CYS A 137 -5.62 18.23 28.09
N ILE A 138 -5.03 18.70 26.98
CA ILE A 138 -5.31 20.02 26.41
C ILE A 138 -6.79 20.13 26.03
N GLY A 139 -7.36 19.12 25.36
CA GLY A 139 -8.79 19.11 25.02
C GLY A 139 -9.70 19.26 26.24
N LYS A 140 -9.41 18.55 27.34
CA LYS A 140 -10.15 18.70 28.61
C LYS A 140 -10.04 20.11 29.19
N GLU A 141 -8.86 20.73 29.09
CA GLU A 141 -8.64 22.10 29.56
C GLU A 141 -9.39 23.12 28.70
N LEU A 142 -9.39 22.97 27.37
CA LEU A 142 -10.17 23.82 26.46
C LEU A 142 -11.68 23.74 26.77
N TYR A 143 -12.18 22.56 27.15
CA TYR A 143 -13.56 22.39 27.59
C TYR A 143 -13.85 23.14 28.89
N LYS A 144 -12.97 23.02 29.89
CA LYS A 144 -13.11 23.75 31.17
C LYS A 144 -13.09 25.26 30.97
N ARG A 145 -12.28 25.77 30.04
CA ARG A 145 -12.21 27.19 29.66
C ARG A 145 -13.40 27.64 28.82
N GLY A 146 -14.27 26.74 28.40
CA GLY A 146 -15.44 27.03 27.59
C GLY A 146 -15.12 27.34 26.12
N ILE A 147 -13.89 27.11 25.64
CA ILE A 147 -13.49 27.28 24.23
C ILE A 147 -14.14 26.21 23.35
N ILE A 148 -14.25 24.99 23.88
CA ILE A 148 -15.02 23.91 23.25
C ILE A 148 -16.20 23.52 24.14
N GLY A 149 -17.28 23.06 23.51
CA GLY A 149 -18.46 22.49 24.17
C GLY A 149 -18.65 21.02 23.81
N PHE A 150 -19.60 20.37 24.49
CA PHE A 150 -20.02 19.00 24.18
C PHE A 150 -21.55 18.96 23.99
N ASN A 151 -22.00 18.39 22.88
CA ASN A 151 -23.41 18.22 22.59
C ASN A 151 -23.86 16.84 23.09
N ASN A 152 -24.58 16.82 24.21
CA ASN A 152 -25.08 15.59 24.84
C ASN A 152 -26.11 14.84 23.99
N LYS A 153 -26.75 15.47 22.99
CA LYS A 153 -27.74 14.79 22.12
C LYS A 153 -27.08 13.91 21.07
N ILE A 154 -25.93 14.32 20.55
CA ILE A 154 -25.23 13.63 19.44
C ILE A 154 -23.86 13.06 19.83
N GLY A 155 -23.38 13.34 21.04
CA GLY A 155 -22.13 12.79 21.56
C GLY A 155 -20.87 13.38 20.92
N GLN A 156 -20.87 14.67 20.58
CA GLN A 156 -19.77 15.32 19.85
C GLN A 156 -19.28 16.59 20.53
N TYR A 157 -17.96 16.81 20.49
CA TYR A 157 -17.35 18.08 20.85
C TYR A 157 -17.50 19.09 19.69
N TYR A 158 -17.60 20.38 20.01
CA TYR A 158 -17.64 21.46 19.04
C TYR A 158 -16.86 22.68 19.55
N ILE A 159 -16.39 23.53 18.64
CA ILE A 159 -15.75 24.81 18.98
C ILE A 159 -16.87 25.83 19.22
N LYS A 160 -16.79 26.58 20.34
CA LYS A 160 -17.76 27.64 20.65
C LYS A 160 -17.47 28.93 19.91
#